data_AF-A0A848I518-F1
#
_entry.id   AF-A0A848I518-F1
#
_cell.length_a   1.000
_cell.length_b   1.000
_cell.length_c   1.000
_cell.angle_alpha   90.00
_cell.angle_beta   90.00
_cell.angle_gamma   90.00
#
_symmetry.space_group_name_H-M   'P 1'
#
loop_
_entity.id
_entity.type
_entity.pdbx_description
1 polymer ?
#
loop_
_entity_poly.entity_id
_entity_poly.type
_entity_poly.pdbx_seq_one_letter_code
_entity_poly.pdbx_strand_id
1 'polypeptide(L)'
;MSRDGSPLTLFEALPPNVLALSKEADRAAKTGHPDYLPAVLCQVGLPRSPTDGRTFERTSGNVSLQVEAGKVWDGKSWQQQPIPYGVRPRLALVHITTQAIRTNSRTVDVGGSVNAFLTELGLDNGGKAYGQMRQQMTALAACTLRLGRVDTRTIGGVERDFAVTLEAKPFRQFEAWIDSSGSQPSLWPTEVELTQEFFDSIRESAVPLEHRALAQLSHSALALDLYTWLAHRLHRVRKSGSRISWAALQEQFGTEYKDRKPFKLQFRKRLREALAAYPAAKVEEIDGGIMLHASPPPIPRTRAVVRKLPKP
;
A
#
# COMPACT_ATOMS: atom_id res chain seq x y z
N MET A 1 14.19 -6.04 -49.37
CA MET A 1 13.56 -7.34 -49.04
C MET A 1 14.59 -8.20 -48.32
N SER A 2 14.47 -8.33 -46.99
CA SER A 2 15.01 -9.39 -46.10
C SER A 2 14.89 -8.86 -44.67
N ARG A 3 13.96 -9.38 -43.86
CA ARG A 3 14.14 -10.50 -42.91
C ARG A 3 15.07 -10.12 -41.74
N ASP A 4 14.51 -9.53 -40.69
CA ASP A 4 14.50 -10.22 -39.40
C ASP A 4 13.40 -9.69 -38.48
N GLY A 5 12.67 -10.61 -37.86
CA GLY A 5 11.46 -10.34 -37.07
C GLY A 5 11.76 -10.35 -35.58
N SER A 6 12.15 -9.21 -35.02
CA SER A 6 12.12 -8.99 -33.57
C SER A 6 11.49 -7.63 -33.27
N PRO A 7 10.51 -7.55 -32.34
CA PRO A 7 9.93 -6.27 -31.97
C PRO A 7 11.00 -5.41 -31.29
N LEU A 8 11.17 -4.19 -31.77
CA LEU A 8 12.02 -3.16 -31.17
C LEU A 8 11.68 -3.03 -29.67
N THR A 9 12.67 -3.24 -28.81
CA THR A 9 12.51 -3.00 -27.37
C THR A 9 12.62 -1.51 -27.09
N LEU A 10 11.78 -1.01 -26.18
CA LEU A 10 11.58 0.40 -25.86
C LEU A 10 12.80 1.09 -25.20
N PHE A 11 14.00 0.48 -25.20
CA PHE A 11 15.13 0.90 -24.38
C PHE A 11 16.44 1.29 -25.10
N GLU A 12 16.64 1.02 -26.38
CA GLU A 12 17.98 1.21 -27.00
C GLU A 12 18.22 2.55 -27.72
N ALA A 13 17.78 3.67 -27.16
CA ALA A 13 18.30 4.97 -27.60
C ALA A 13 18.39 6.02 -26.48
N LEU A 14 18.75 5.62 -25.24
CA LEU A 14 18.81 6.57 -24.12
C LEU A 14 20.22 7.19 -23.91
N PRO A 15 20.34 8.52 -23.75
CA PRO A 15 21.63 9.25 -23.68
C PRO A 15 22.34 9.25 -22.29
N PRO A 16 23.55 9.87 -22.16
CA PRO A 16 24.46 9.86 -20.99
C PRO A 16 23.93 10.36 -19.62
N ASN A 17 22.70 10.84 -19.56
CA ASN A 17 22.00 11.27 -18.35
C ASN A 17 21.64 10.10 -17.40
N VAL A 18 21.81 8.85 -17.84
CA VAL A 18 21.65 7.64 -17.04
C VAL A 18 22.73 7.50 -15.94
N LEU A 19 23.92 8.10 -16.10
CA LEU A 19 25.00 8.09 -15.11
C LEU A 19 24.88 9.18 -14.03
N ALA A 20 24.02 10.18 -14.20
CA ALA A 20 23.78 11.23 -13.21
C ALA A 20 22.74 10.81 -12.15
N LEU A 21 21.87 9.86 -12.51
CA LEU A 21 20.80 9.33 -11.65
C LEU A 21 21.30 8.39 -10.55
N SER A 22 22.48 7.76 -10.73
CA SER A 22 23.11 6.99 -9.65
C SER A 22 23.67 7.88 -8.53
N LYS A 23 24.01 9.14 -8.83
CA LYS A 23 24.48 10.14 -7.84
C LYS A 23 23.34 10.82 -7.05
N GLU A 24 22.09 10.70 -7.49
CA GLU A 24 20.91 11.16 -6.76
C GLU A 24 20.39 10.13 -5.75
N ALA A 25 20.58 8.83 -6.03
CA ALA A 25 20.35 7.75 -5.07
C ALA A 25 21.27 7.86 -3.83
N ASP A 26 22.52 8.32 -4.02
CA ASP A 26 23.49 8.56 -2.92
C ASP A 26 23.16 9.79 -2.04
N ARG A 27 22.35 10.74 -2.53
CA ARG A 27 21.98 11.95 -1.77
C ARG A 27 20.80 11.76 -0.83
N ALA A 28 19.90 10.82 -1.13
CA ALA A 28 18.76 10.48 -0.27
C ALA A 28 19.18 9.70 1.00
N ALA A 29 20.37 9.10 0.99
CA ALA A 29 20.93 8.34 2.12
C ALA A 29 21.30 9.20 3.34
N LYS A 30 21.24 10.54 3.27
CA LYS A 30 21.64 11.44 4.37
C LYS A 30 20.51 11.91 5.31
N THR A 31 19.25 11.48 5.14
CA THR A 31 18.12 11.95 5.98
C THR A 31 17.24 10.87 6.64
N GLY A 32 17.63 9.58 6.60
CA GLY A 32 16.83 8.47 7.13
C GLY A 32 15.82 7.95 6.11
N HIS A 33 15.95 6.67 5.76
CA HIS A 33 15.29 6.08 4.59
C HIS A 33 13.76 6.00 4.76
N PRO A 34 12.95 6.58 3.84
CA PRO A 34 11.49 6.43 3.89
C PRO A 34 11.07 5.01 3.53
N ASP A 35 9.94 4.58 4.09
CA ASP A 35 9.20 3.41 3.65
C ASP A 35 8.08 3.84 2.69
N TYR A 36 7.50 2.91 1.93
CA TYR A 36 6.59 3.23 0.84
C TYR A 36 5.34 2.35 0.87
N LEU A 37 4.17 2.94 0.61
CA LEU A 37 2.92 2.21 0.38
C LEU A 37 2.30 2.62 -0.96
N PRO A 38 1.69 1.69 -1.74
CA PRO A 38 0.94 2.06 -2.93
C PRO A 38 -0.15 3.09 -2.62
N ALA A 39 -0.28 4.11 -3.48
CA ALA A 39 -1.17 5.24 -3.23
C ALA A 39 -2.62 4.82 -2.99
N VAL A 40 -3.09 3.85 -3.77
CA VAL A 40 -4.46 3.34 -3.70
C VAL A 40 -4.77 2.72 -2.33
N LEU A 41 -3.80 2.04 -1.71
CA LEU A 41 -3.96 1.43 -0.40
C LEU A 41 -3.93 2.45 0.75
N CYS A 42 -3.48 3.68 0.50
CA CYS A 42 -3.65 4.80 1.43
C CYS A 42 -5.09 5.35 1.42
N GLN A 43 -5.87 5.06 0.38
CA GLN A 43 -7.27 5.49 0.26
C GLN A 43 -8.23 4.38 0.66
N VAL A 44 -8.00 3.16 0.17
CA VAL A 44 -8.82 1.98 0.42
C VAL A 44 -7.93 0.83 0.91
N GLY A 45 -7.97 0.56 2.21
CA GLY A 45 -7.11 -0.47 2.84
C GLY A 45 -7.72 -1.87 2.84
N LEU A 46 -6.91 -2.86 3.23
CA LEU A 46 -7.34 -4.25 3.51
C LEU A 46 -8.37 -4.33 4.65
N PRO A 47 -9.12 -5.43 4.84
CA PRO A 47 -9.96 -5.60 6.02
C PRO A 47 -9.17 -5.48 7.33
N ARG A 48 -9.77 -4.95 8.39
CA ARG A 48 -9.11 -4.74 9.69
C ARG A 48 -9.14 -5.99 10.57
N SER A 49 -10.15 -6.83 10.38
CA SER A 49 -10.43 -8.04 11.13
C SER A 49 -10.73 -9.20 10.16
N PRO A 50 -10.75 -10.45 10.65
CA PRO A 50 -11.24 -11.57 9.85
C PRO A 50 -12.59 -11.21 9.20
N THR A 51 -12.73 -11.56 7.93
CA THR A 51 -13.95 -11.35 7.16
C THR A 51 -14.43 -12.71 6.68
N ASP A 52 -15.74 -12.95 6.81
CA ASP A 52 -16.37 -14.16 6.33
C ASP A 52 -16.49 -14.14 4.81
N GLY A 53 -16.46 -15.33 4.19
CA GLY A 53 -16.64 -15.48 2.75
C GLY A 53 -15.35 -15.33 1.94
N ARG A 54 -15.52 -14.92 0.68
CA ARG A 54 -14.47 -14.96 -0.35
C ARG A 54 -14.02 -13.61 -0.84
N THR A 55 -14.85 -12.60 -0.67
CA THR A 55 -14.59 -11.24 -1.11
C THR A 55 -14.81 -10.27 0.05
N PHE A 56 -14.01 -9.22 0.06
CA PHE A 56 -14.20 -8.06 0.91
C PHE A 56 -14.18 -6.82 0.03
N GLU A 57 -15.06 -5.87 0.31
CA GLU A 57 -15.16 -4.63 -0.46
C GLU A 57 -15.05 -3.41 0.45
N ARG A 58 -14.37 -2.38 -0.05
CA ARG A 58 -14.27 -1.09 0.61
C ARG A 58 -14.31 0.04 -0.41
N THR A 59 -15.23 0.96 -0.21
CA THR A 59 -15.46 2.11 -1.07
C THR A 59 -15.03 3.39 -0.36
N SER A 60 -14.49 4.34 -1.12
CA SER A 60 -14.21 5.69 -0.67
C SER A 60 -14.43 6.67 -1.82
N GLY A 61 -15.57 7.36 -1.81
CA GLY A 61 -15.97 8.24 -2.90
C GLY A 61 -16.15 7.47 -4.20
N ASN A 62 -15.42 7.84 -5.25
CA ASN A 62 -15.52 7.21 -6.57
C ASN A 62 -14.54 6.04 -6.77
N VAL A 63 -13.89 5.53 -5.71
CA VAL A 63 -12.94 4.41 -5.78
C VAL A 63 -13.43 3.29 -4.87
N SER A 64 -13.37 2.05 -5.34
CA SER A 64 -13.64 0.84 -4.58
C SER A 64 -12.50 -0.16 -4.73
N LEU A 65 -12.12 -0.80 -3.64
CA LEU A 65 -11.24 -1.96 -3.61
C LEU A 65 -12.06 -3.20 -3.30
N GLN A 66 -11.94 -4.21 -4.15
CA GLN A 66 -12.34 -5.57 -3.83
C GLN A 66 -11.09 -6.42 -3.58
N VAL A 67 -11.10 -7.18 -2.48
CA VAL A 67 -10.08 -8.18 -2.14
C VAL A 67 -10.74 -9.55 -2.23
N GLU A 68 -10.28 -10.38 -3.15
CA GLU A 68 -10.74 -11.76 -3.29
C GLU A 68 -9.69 -12.72 -2.72
N ALA A 69 -10.13 -13.61 -1.81
CA ALA A 69 -9.28 -14.66 -1.26
C ALA A 69 -8.85 -15.65 -2.34
N GLY A 70 -7.58 -16.05 -2.33
CA GLY A 70 -7.01 -16.99 -3.30
C GLY A 70 -6.89 -18.43 -2.80
N LYS A 71 -6.31 -19.28 -3.63
CA LYS A 71 -5.86 -20.64 -3.28
C LYS A 71 -4.36 -20.75 -3.50
N VAL A 72 -3.71 -21.58 -2.72
CA VAL A 72 -2.28 -21.90 -2.87
C VAL A 72 -2.10 -23.39 -3.04
N TRP A 73 -1.12 -23.81 -3.82
CA TRP A 73 -0.70 -25.20 -3.92
C TRP A 73 0.28 -25.51 -2.79
N ASP A 74 -0.04 -26.47 -1.93
CA ASP A 74 0.81 -26.85 -0.78
C ASP A 74 1.76 -28.03 -1.08
N GLY A 75 1.86 -28.43 -2.36
CA GLY A 75 2.56 -29.63 -2.79
C GLY A 75 1.67 -30.87 -2.95
N LYS A 76 0.43 -30.84 -2.43
CA LYS A 76 -0.51 -31.97 -2.46
C LYS A 76 -1.89 -31.59 -2.98
N SER A 77 -2.41 -30.44 -2.58
CA SER A 77 -3.75 -29.97 -2.94
C SER A 77 -3.85 -28.44 -2.91
N TRP A 78 -4.90 -27.90 -3.55
CA TRP A 78 -5.18 -26.48 -3.51
C TRP A 78 -5.83 -26.08 -2.19
N GLN A 79 -5.08 -25.36 -1.36
CA GLN A 79 -5.52 -24.90 -0.04
C GLN A 79 -6.16 -23.52 -0.13
N GLN A 80 -7.36 -23.43 0.43
CA GLN A 80 -8.07 -22.17 0.50
C GLN A 80 -7.44 -21.23 1.54
N GLN A 81 -7.11 -20.01 1.12
CA GLN A 81 -6.62 -18.98 2.02
C GLN A 81 -7.73 -18.07 2.53
N PRO A 82 -7.60 -17.48 3.73
CA PRO A 82 -8.50 -16.40 4.14
C PRO A 82 -8.24 -15.13 3.32
N ILE A 83 -9.13 -14.14 3.42
CA ILE A 83 -8.84 -12.78 2.96
C ILE A 83 -7.75 -12.20 3.89
N PRO A 84 -6.67 -11.58 3.37
CA PRO A 84 -5.65 -10.97 4.23
C PRO A 84 -6.24 -9.79 5.01
N TYR A 85 -5.99 -9.74 6.31
CA TYR A 85 -6.53 -8.72 7.21
C TYR A 85 -5.56 -8.26 8.30
N GLY A 86 -5.87 -7.12 8.90
CA GLY A 86 -5.15 -6.59 10.06
C GLY A 86 -3.80 -5.97 9.71
N VAL A 87 -2.95 -5.82 10.73
CA VAL A 87 -1.70 -5.05 10.67
C VAL A 87 -0.65 -5.71 9.77
N ARG A 88 -0.41 -7.01 9.96
CA ARG A 88 0.72 -7.72 9.34
C ARG A 88 0.75 -7.63 7.81
N PRO A 89 -0.33 -7.94 7.06
CA PRO A 89 -0.29 -7.83 5.61
C PRO A 89 -0.14 -6.38 5.11
N ARG A 90 -0.61 -5.38 5.88
CA ARG A 90 -0.40 -3.96 5.54
C ARG A 90 1.07 -3.58 5.62
N LEU A 91 1.71 -3.91 6.74
CA LEU A 91 3.13 -3.63 6.95
C LEU A 91 4.02 -4.45 6.01
N ALA A 92 3.60 -5.68 5.66
CA ALA A 92 4.27 -6.45 4.63
C ALA A 92 4.20 -5.76 3.26
N LEU A 93 3.05 -5.20 2.87
CA LEU A 93 2.93 -4.42 1.63
C LEU A 93 3.81 -3.16 1.66
N VAL A 94 3.94 -2.52 2.82
CA VAL A 94 4.88 -1.41 3.00
C VAL A 94 6.31 -1.88 2.74
N HIS A 95 6.75 -2.96 3.39
CA HIS A 95 8.10 -3.50 3.22
C HIS A 95 8.37 -3.94 1.79
N ILE A 96 7.47 -4.72 1.18
CA ILE A 96 7.63 -5.23 -0.19
C ILE A 96 7.74 -4.06 -1.18
N THR A 97 6.86 -3.07 -1.05
CA THR A 97 6.88 -1.87 -1.90
C THR A 97 8.18 -1.10 -1.73
N THR A 98 8.62 -0.96 -0.48
CA THR A 98 9.89 -0.31 -0.12
C THR A 98 11.09 -1.03 -0.74
N GLN A 99 11.16 -2.35 -0.60
CA GLN A 99 12.24 -3.15 -1.17
C GLN A 99 12.24 -3.06 -2.70
N ALA A 100 11.08 -3.24 -3.35
CA ALA A 100 10.96 -3.15 -4.80
C ALA A 100 11.43 -1.80 -5.35
N ILE A 101 11.09 -0.69 -4.68
CA ILE A 101 11.56 0.65 -5.06
C ILE A 101 13.07 0.80 -4.80
N ARG A 102 13.56 0.38 -3.63
CA ARG A 102 14.98 0.53 -3.23
C ARG A 102 15.92 -0.28 -4.12
N THR A 103 15.54 -1.51 -4.45
CA THR A 103 16.34 -2.41 -5.28
C THR A 103 16.04 -2.27 -6.77
N ASN A 104 15.01 -1.49 -7.12
CA ASN A 104 14.51 -1.36 -8.48
C ASN A 104 14.21 -2.73 -9.13
N SER A 105 13.63 -3.64 -8.33
CA SER A 105 13.36 -5.03 -8.72
C SER A 105 11.89 -5.37 -8.52
N ARG A 106 11.31 -6.14 -9.45
CA ARG A 106 9.99 -6.76 -9.28
C ARG A 106 10.04 -7.95 -8.33
N THR A 107 11.22 -8.51 -8.11
CA THR A 107 11.43 -9.67 -7.24
C THR A 107 11.91 -9.20 -5.88
N VAL A 108 11.20 -9.61 -4.83
CA VAL A 108 11.49 -9.25 -3.45
C VAL A 108 11.58 -10.52 -2.59
N ASP A 109 12.71 -10.71 -1.93
CA ASP A 109 12.85 -11.70 -0.85
C ASP A 109 11.97 -11.26 0.32
N VAL A 110 11.04 -12.13 0.73
CA VAL A 110 10.09 -11.90 1.82
C VAL A 110 10.27 -12.84 3.01
N GLY A 111 11.13 -13.86 2.91
CA GLY A 111 11.20 -14.92 3.93
C GLY A 111 11.67 -14.42 5.28
N GLY A 112 12.92 -13.98 5.35
CA GLY A 112 13.46 -13.37 6.57
C GLY A 112 13.15 -11.88 6.68
N SER A 113 13.05 -11.19 5.54
CA SER A 113 13.09 -9.73 5.48
C SER A 113 11.82 -9.08 6.06
N VAL A 114 10.64 -9.65 5.80
CA VAL A 114 9.36 -9.14 6.33
C VAL A 114 9.31 -9.34 7.84
N ASN A 115 9.74 -10.51 8.33
CA ASN A 115 9.79 -10.76 9.76
C ASN A 115 10.74 -9.79 10.48
N ALA A 116 11.93 -9.58 9.92
CA ALA A 116 12.90 -8.61 10.44
C ALA A 116 12.30 -7.20 10.49
N PHE A 117 11.67 -6.74 9.40
CA PHE A 117 11.01 -5.44 9.34
C PHE A 117 9.90 -5.29 10.39
N LEU A 118 9.05 -6.32 10.56
CA LEU A 118 8.00 -6.28 11.58
C LEU A 118 8.59 -6.24 13.01
N THR A 119 9.69 -6.95 13.25
CA THR A 119 10.40 -6.90 14.53
C THR A 119 11.04 -5.53 14.78
N GLU A 120 11.61 -4.89 13.75
CA GLU A 120 12.11 -3.51 13.83
C GLU A 120 11.01 -2.50 14.17
N LEU A 121 9.80 -2.71 13.66
CA LEU A 121 8.61 -1.92 14.00
C LEU A 121 8.01 -2.25 15.38
N GLY A 122 8.65 -3.13 16.15
CA GLY A 122 8.26 -3.48 17.52
C GLY A 122 7.14 -4.52 17.62
N LEU A 123 6.82 -5.25 16.54
CA LEU A 123 5.88 -6.36 16.64
C LEU A 123 6.57 -7.60 17.23
N ASP A 124 5.92 -8.19 18.23
CA ASP A 124 6.27 -9.54 18.67
C ASP A 124 5.90 -10.55 17.56
N ASN A 125 6.93 -11.30 17.17
CA ASN A 125 6.86 -12.35 16.18
C ASN A 125 7.33 -13.70 16.76
N GLY A 126 7.21 -13.91 18.07
CA GLY A 126 7.45 -15.21 18.70
C GLY A 126 6.28 -16.20 18.51
N GLY A 127 6.60 -17.49 18.40
CA GLY A 127 5.64 -18.61 18.48
C GLY A 127 4.35 -18.43 17.65
N LYS A 128 3.21 -18.23 18.34
CA LYS A 128 1.89 -18.08 17.72
C LYS A 128 1.79 -16.87 16.79
N ALA A 129 2.44 -15.76 17.14
CA ALA A 129 2.43 -14.53 16.33
C ALA A 129 3.15 -14.75 14.99
N TYR A 130 4.21 -15.55 14.99
CA TYR A 130 4.92 -15.98 13.79
C TYR A 130 4.03 -16.82 12.86
N GLY A 131 3.28 -17.78 13.41
CA GLY A 131 2.31 -18.57 12.65
C GLY A 131 1.22 -17.72 12.00
N GLN A 132 0.70 -16.73 12.72
CA GLN A 132 -0.27 -15.78 12.17
C GLN A 132 0.33 -14.91 11.06
N MET A 133 1.57 -14.46 11.20
CA MET A 133 2.26 -13.74 10.14
C MET A 133 2.35 -14.59 8.87
N ARG A 134 2.84 -15.82 8.98
CA ARG A 134 2.91 -16.75 7.84
C ARG A 134 1.57 -16.90 7.15
N GLN A 135 0.50 -17.17 7.92
CA GLN A 135 -0.85 -17.30 7.36
C GLN A 135 -1.29 -16.04 6.60
N GLN A 136 -1.05 -14.85 7.16
CA GLN A 136 -1.42 -13.59 6.52
C GLN A 136 -0.57 -13.29 5.28
N MET A 137 0.71 -13.66 5.28
CA MET A 137 1.59 -13.53 4.11
C MET A 137 1.15 -14.45 2.98
N THR A 138 0.85 -15.71 3.28
CA THR A 138 0.34 -16.67 2.29
C THR A 138 -1.01 -16.22 1.74
N ALA A 139 -1.90 -15.71 2.58
CA ALA A 139 -3.18 -15.13 2.16
C ALA A 139 -3.00 -13.90 1.26
N LEU A 140 -2.06 -13.01 1.61
CA LEU A 140 -1.73 -11.83 0.84
C LEU A 140 -1.13 -12.19 -0.52
N ALA A 141 -0.23 -13.17 -0.57
CA ALA A 141 0.36 -13.69 -1.80
C ALA A 141 -0.68 -14.33 -2.74
N ALA A 142 -1.68 -14.98 -2.18
CA ALA A 142 -2.72 -15.67 -2.93
C ALA A 142 -3.85 -14.75 -3.43
N CYS A 143 -4.11 -13.63 -2.74
CA CYS A 143 -5.30 -12.82 -3.00
C CYS A 143 -5.22 -12.04 -4.33
N THR A 144 -6.40 -11.71 -4.87
CA THR A 144 -6.54 -10.80 -6.01
C THR A 144 -7.11 -9.48 -5.53
N LEU A 145 -6.49 -8.38 -5.91
CA LEU A 145 -7.02 -7.03 -5.69
C LEU A 145 -7.65 -6.54 -6.99
N ARG A 146 -8.87 -5.99 -6.91
CA ARG A 146 -9.52 -5.28 -8.02
C ARG A 146 -9.87 -3.88 -7.59
N LEU A 147 -9.67 -2.93 -8.48
CA LEU A 147 -10.01 -1.54 -8.29
C LEU A 147 -11.16 -1.16 -9.21
N GLY A 148 -12.28 -0.76 -8.63
CA GLY A 148 -13.35 -0.09 -9.33
C GLY A 148 -13.20 1.42 -9.18
N ARG A 149 -13.40 2.18 -10.25
CA ARG A 149 -13.55 3.64 -10.14
C ARG A 149 -14.58 4.19 -11.12
N VAL A 150 -15.12 5.36 -10.82
CA VAL A 150 -15.97 6.12 -11.75
C VAL A 150 -15.17 7.28 -12.33
N ASP A 151 -15.04 7.28 -13.66
CA ASP A 151 -14.43 8.36 -14.44
C ASP A 151 -15.52 9.15 -15.17
N THR A 152 -15.62 10.45 -14.92
CA THR A 152 -16.47 11.36 -15.70
C THR A 152 -15.71 11.85 -16.93
N ARG A 153 -16.29 11.68 -18.12
CA ARG A 153 -15.69 12.07 -19.40
C ARG A 153 -16.66 12.90 -20.22
N THR A 154 -16.16 13.94 -20.87
CA THR A 154 -16.96 14.75 -21.81
C THR A 154 -16.91 14.11 -23.19
N ILE A 155 -18.06 13.68 -23.71
CA ILE A 155 -18.20 13.10 -25.05
C ILE A 155 -19.27 13.89 -25.79
N GLY A 156 -18.90 14.53 -26.89
CA GLY A 156 -19.82 15.35 -27.67
C GLY A 156 -20.41 16.53 -26.89
N GLY A 157 -19.64 17.12 -25.97
CA GLY A 157 -20.08 18.22 -25.10
C GLY A 157 -20.94 17.81 -23.91
N VAL A 158 -21.21 16.50 -23.73
CA VAL A 158 -22.02 15.97 -22.62
C VAL A 158 -21.13 15.19 -21.66
N GLU A 159 -21.22 15.46 -20.37
CA GLU A 159 -20.56 14.67 -19.33
C GLU A 159 -21.25 13.32 -19.15
N ARG A 160 -20.46 12.25 -19.11
CA ARG A 160 -20.92 10.88 -18.88
C ARG A 160 -19.99 10.17 -17.91
N ASP A 161 -20.58 9.38 -17.01
CA ASP A 161 -19.85 8.56 -16.06
C ASP A 161 -19.55 7.17 -16.64
N PHE A 162 -18.32 6.71 -16.43
CA PHE A 162 -17.82 5.41 -16.86
C PHE A 162 -17.36 4.60 -15.66
N ALA A 163 -17.95 3.42 -15.47
CA ALA A 163 -17.42 2.43 -14.56
C ALA A 163 -16.15 1.80 -15.16
N VAL A 164 -15.02 1.93 -14.46
CA VAL A 164 -13.74 1.39 -14.85
C VAL A 164 -13.32 0.35 -13.81
N THR A 165 -13.06 -0.88 -14.25
CA THR A 165 -12.55 -1.95 -13.41
C THR A 165 -11.13 -2.30 -13.85
N LEU A 166 -10.20 -2.28 -12.90
CA LEU A 166 -8.81 -2.62 -13.09
C LEU A 166 -8.46 -3.81 -12.20
N GLU A 167 -7.92 -4.86 -12.78
CA GLU A 167 -7.29 -5.91 -12.00
C GLU A 167 -5.92 -5.40 -11.55
N ALA A 168 -5.67 -5.47 -10.24
CA ALA A 168 -4.49 -4.91 -9.59
C ALA A 168 -3.78 -6.00 -8.78
N LYS A 169 -3.62 -7.20 -9.36
CA LYS A 169 -2.98 -8.33 -8.68
C LYS A 169 -1.55 -7.94 -8.29
N PRO A 170 -1.21 -7.89 -6.99
CA PRO A 170 0.10 -7.40 -6.56
C PRO A 170 1.21 -8.38 -6.92
N PHE A 171 0.94 -9.69 -6.87
CA PHE A 171 1.93 -10.75 -7.06
C PHE A 171 1.62 -11.59 -8.29
N ARG A 172 2.60 -11.70 -9.19
CA ARG A 172 2.59 -12.63 -10.32
C ARG A 172 2.88 -14.05 -9.83
N GLN A 173 3.87 -14.19 -8.98
CA GLN A 173 4.36 -15.46 -8.44
C GLN A 173 4.68 -15.29 -6.96
N PHE A 174 4.45 -16.34 -6.18
CA PHE A 174 4.99 -16.48 -4.83
C PHE A 174 5.68 -17.82 -4.74
N GLU A 175 6.88 -17.82 -4.17
CA GLU A 175 7.61 -19.04 -3.84
C GLU A 175 7.57 -19.24 -2.33
N ALA A 176 7.41 -20.50 -1.92
CA ALA A 176 7.43 -20.84 -0.52
C ALA A 176 8.09 -22.20 -0.28
N TRP A 177 8.88 -22.29 0.78
CA TRP A 177 9.37 -23.57 1.28
C TRP A 177 8.20 -24.35 1.90
N ILE A 178 8.13 -25.65 1.58
CA ILE A 178 7.12 -26.56 2.12
C ILE A 178 7.71 -27.24 3.37
N ASP A 179 7.17 -26.88 4.52
CA ASP A 179 7.47 -27.51 5.80
C ASP A 179 6.51 -28.68 6.04
N SER A 180 7.02 -29.90 5.98
CA SER A 180 6.26 -31.14 6.19
C SER A 180 6.37 -31.70 7.61
N SER A 181 6.95 -30.96 8.56
CA SER A 181 7.18 -31.44 9.94
C SER A 181 5.89 -31.60 10.77
N GLY A 182 4.76 -31.04 10.32
CA GLY A 182 3.46 -31.13 10.96
C GLY A 182 2.47 -32.08 10.26
N SER A 183 1.26 -32.21 10.84
CA SER A 183 0.17 -33.01 10.25
C SER A 183 -0.37 -32.43 8.92
N GLN A 184 -0.13 -31.14 8.66
CA GLN A 184 -0.42 -30.48 7.39
C GLN A 184 0.83 -29.72 6.92
N PRO A 185 1.15 -29.72 5.60
CA PRO A 185 2.25 -28.92 5.07
C PRO A 185 2.02 -27.43 5.36
N SER A 186 3.04 -26.73 5.84
CA SER A 186 2.99 -25.28 6.02
C SER A 186 3.89 -24.58 5.01
N LEU A 187 3.41 -23.46 4.46
CA LEU A 187 4.13 -22.70 3.45
C LEU A 187 4.87 -21.53 4.11
N TRP A 188 6.14 -21.40 3.76
CA TRP A 188 7.03 -20.32 4.18
C TRP A 188 7.41 -19.46 2.98
N PRO A 189 6.74 -18.32 2.76
CA PRO A 189 7.05 -17.45 1.63
C PRO A 189 8.53 -17.06 1.65
N THR A 190 9.25 -17.30 0.57
CA THR A 190 10.67 -16.94 0.42
C THR A 190 10.81 -15.74 -0.49
N GLU A 191 10.07 -15.73 -1.59
CA GLU A 191 10.16 -14.71 -2.62
C GLU A 191 8.77 -14.39 -3.18
N VAL A 192 8.56 -13.13 -3.53
CA VAL A 192 7.41 -12.69 -4.33
C VAL A 192 7.89 -11.95 -5.58
N GLU A 193 7.27 -12.26 -6.71
CA GLU A 193 7.43 -11.51 -7.95
C GLU A 193 6.21 -10.61 -8.13
N LEU A 194 6.43 -9.30 -8.20
CA LEU A 194 5.39 -8.31 -8.50
C LEU A 194 4.98 -8.37 -9.98
N THR A 195 3.70 -8.13 -10.25
CA THR A 195 3.24 -7.86 -11.61
C THR A 195 3.89 -6.58 -12.15
N GLN A 196 4.03 -6.47 -13.47
CA GLN A 196 4.64 -5.30 -14.10
C GLN A 196 3.81 -4.05 -13.82
N GLU A 197 2.49 -4.16 -13.95
CA GLU A 197 1.54 -3.08 -13.73
C GLU A 197 1.57 -2.56 -12.29
N PHE A 198 1.68 -3.46 -11.31
CA PHE A 198 1.80 -3.06 -9.91
C PHE A 198 3.15 -2.40 -9.62
N PHE A 199 4.25 -2.94 -10.16
CA PHE A 199 5.58 -2.37 -9.99
C PHE A 199 5.69 -0.95 -10.58
N ASP A 200 5.17 -0.74 -11.79
CA ASP A 200 5.16 0.58 -12.43
C ASP A 200 4.32 1.57 -11.62
N SER A 201 3.13 1.14 -11.16
CA SER A 201 2.25 1.95 -10.31
C SER A 201 2.92 2.40 -9.00
N ILE A 202 3.67 1.53 -8.32
CA ILE A 202 4.38 1.91 -7.09
C ILE A 202 5.57 2.84 -7.36
N ARG A 203 6.28 2.68 -8.48
CA ARG A 203 7.38 3.59 -8.84
C ARG A 203 6.89 5.01 -9.09
N GLU A 204 5.71 5.13 -9.69
CA GLU A 204 5.13 6.43 -10.03
C GLU A 204 4.44 7.11 -8.84
N SER A 205 3.73 6.33 -8.03
CA SER A 205 2.70 6.88 -7.14
C SER A 205 2.84 6.51 -5.67
N ALA A 206 3.77 5.63 -5.29
CA ALA A 206 3.89 5.21 -3.90
C ALA A 206 4.13 6.40 -2.95
N VAL A 207 3.48 6.32 -1.79
CA VAL A 207 3.49 7.37 -0.79
C VAL A 207 4.66 7.12 0.15
N PRO A 208 5.60 8.07 0.30
CA PRO A 208 6.68 7.94 1.27
C PRO A 208 6.13 8.13 2.69
N LEU A 209 6.55 7.26 3.59
CA LEU A 209 6.10 7.11 4.97
C LEU A 209 7.31 7.15 5.90
N GLU A 210 7.09 7.69 7.10
CA GLU A 210 8.11 7.74 8.15
C GLU A 210 8.12 6.43 8.94
N HIS A 211 9.27 5.76 8.98
CA HIS A 211 9.43 4.47 9.66
C HIS A 211 9.03 4.53 11.14
N ARG A 212 9.41 5.60 11.86
CA ARG A 212 9.07 5.79 13.27
C ARG A 212 7.57 5.92 13.50
N ALA A 213 6.85 6.57 12.58
CA ALA A 213 5.40 6.68 12.65
C ALA A 213 4.74 5.30 12.46
N LEU A 214 5.24 4.49 11.52
CA LEU A 214 4.78 3.11 11.34
C LEU A 214 4.98 2.26 12.60
N ALA A 215 6.14 2.38 13.26
CA ALA A 215 6.44 1.66 14.49
C ALA A 215 5.48 2.07 15.62
N GLN A 216 5.22 3.37 15.79
CA GLN A 216 4.30 3.88 16.82
C GLN A 216 2.84 3.45 16.62
N LEU A 217 2.44 3.11 15.39
CA LEU A 217 1.06 2.80 15.03
C LEU A 217 0.84 1.31 14.72
N SER A 218 1.90 0.50 14.82
CA SER A 218 1.91 -0.92 14.43
C SER A 218 0.93 -1.78 15.25
N HIS A 219 0.43 -1.29 16.39
CA HIS A 219 -0.59 -1.99 17.19
C HIS A 219 -2.00 -1.91 16.61
N SER A 220 -2.26 -1.08 15.58
CA SER A 220 -3.63 -0.89 15.06
C SER A 220 -3.70 -0.67 13.56
N ALA A 221 -4.44 -1.56 12.88
CA ALA A 221 -4.73 -1.43 11.45
C ALA A 221 -5.43 -0.09 11.11
N LEU A 222 -6.39 0.34 11.94
CA LEU A 222 -7.07 1.62 11.72
C LEU A 222 -6.12 2.81 11.94
N ALA A 223 -5.18 2.74 12.88
CA ALA A 223 -4.23 3.82 13.10
C ALA A 223 -3.25 3.96 11.92
N LEU A 224 -2.75 2.84 11.39
CA LEU A 224 -1.96 2.81 10.16
C LEU A 224 -2.74 3.38 8.97
N ASP A 225 -3.98 2.92 8.75
CA ASP A 225 -4.82 3.38 7.64
C ASP A 225 -5.08 4.89 7.72
N LEU A 226 -5.28 5.45 8.92
CA LEU A 226 -5.45 6.89 9.11
C LEU A 226 -4.16 7.67 8.85
N TYR A 227 -3.02 7.19 9.34
CA TYR A 227 -1.73 7.84 9.10
C TYR A 227 -1.38 7.88 7.61
N THR A 228 -1.47 6.75 6.90
CA THR A 228 -1.13 6.67 5.48
C THR A 228 -2.10 7.49 4.64
N TRP A 229 -3.39 7.50 5.00
CA TRP A 229 -4.39 8.36 4.37
C TRP A 229 -4.06 9.84 4.51
N LEU A 230 -3.72 10.30 5.72
CA LEU A 230 -3.34 11.70 5.96
C LEU A 230 -2.03 12.06 5.23
N ALA A 231 -1.02 11.17 5.27
CA ALA A 231 0.24 11.33 4.56
C ALA A 231 0.03 11.51 3.04
N HIS A 232 -0.87 10.72 2.47
CA HIS A 232 -1.24 10.78 1.05
C HIS A 232 -2.10 12.01 0.71
N ARG A 233 -2.99 12.45 1.61
CA ARG A 233 -4.06 13.41 1.29
C ARG A 233 -3.73 14.86 1.63
N LEU A 234 -3.16 15.14 2.80
CA LEU A 234 -3.11 16.49 3.35
C LEU A 234 -2.34 17.50 2.49
N HIS A 235 -1.29 17.05 1.79
CA HIS A 235 -0.49 17.91 0.92
C HIS A 235 -1.20 18.33 -0.38
N ARG A 236 -2.38 17.77 -0.67
CA ARG A 236 -3.23 18.09 -1.84
C ARG A 236 -4.49 18.84 -1.45
N VAL A 237 -4.75 19.03 -0.16
CA VAL A 237 -5.91 19.78 0.33
C VAL A 237 -5.76 21.25 -0.07
N ARG A 238 -6.83 21.85 -0.59
CA ARG A 238 -6.87 23.27 -0.94
C ARG A 238 -6.75 24.14 0.32
N LYS A 239 -6.32 25.40 0.18
CA LYS A 239 -6.21 26.35 1.31
C LYS A 239 -7.51 26.53 2.09
N SER A 240 -8.66 26.42 1.43
CA SER A 240 -10.00 26.47 2.03
C SER A 240 -10.35 25.27 2.92
N GLY A 241 -9.50 24.25 2.96
CA GLY A 241 -9.77 22.99 3.66
C GLY A 241 -10.67 22.03 2.88
N SER A 242 -10.90 20.86 3.46
CA SER A 242 -11.79 19.83 2.95
C SER A 242 -12.60 19.22 4.10
N ARG A 243 -13.92 19.45 4.09
CA ARG A 243 -14.85 18.85 5.05
C ARG A 243 -15.17 17.41 4.65
N ILE A 244 -15.13 16.50 5.61
CA ILE A 244 -15.45 15.08 5.42
C ILE A 244 -16.45 14.68 6.49
N SER A 245 -17.62 14.19 6.07
CA SER A 245 -18.69 13.80 6.98
C SER A 245 -18.34 12.50 7.71
N TRP A 246 -18.96 12.29 8.87
CA TRP A 246 -18.87 11.00 9.57
C TRP A 246 -19.39 9.82 8.75
N ALA A 247 -20.34 10.04 7.84
CA ALA A 247 -20.84 9.00 6.95
C ALA A 247 -19.76 8.57 5.95
N ALA A 248 -19.09 9.52 5.30
CA ALA A 248 -17.99 9.24 4.37
C ALA A 248 -16.79 8.58 5.08
N LEU A 249 -16.47 9.01 6.29
CA LEU A 249 -15.43 8.37 7.10
C LEU A 249 -15.80 6.92 7.47
N GLN A 250 -17.07 6.65 7.78
CA GLN A 250 -17.53 5.30 8.10
C GLN A 250 -17.53 4.40 6.87
N GLU A 251 -17.93 4.91 5.70
CA GLU A 251 -17.84 4.20 4.43
C GLU A 251 -16.38 3.81 4.13
N GLN A 252 -15.44 4.73 4.34
CA GLN A 252 -14.03 4.49 4.04
C GLN A 252 -13.33 3.58 5.07
N PHE A 253 -13.52 3.81 6.37
CA PHE A 253 -12.72 3.18 7.44
C PHE A 253 -13.50 2.22 8.33
N GLY A 254 -14.82 2.20 8.18
CA GLY A 254 -15.72 1.63 9.17
C GLY A 254 -16.71 0.61 8.62
N THR A 255 -16.47 0.04 7.43
CA THR A 255 -17.34 -0.98 6.82
C THR A 255 -17.58 -2.18 7.74
N GLU A 256 -16.62 -2.50 8.60
CA GLU A 256 -16.75 -3.61 9.56
C GLU A 256 -17.45 -3.23 10.88
N TYR A 257 -17.91 -1.98 11.06
CA TYR A 257 -18.74 -1.57 12.21
C TYR A 257 -20.22 -1.58 11.86
N LYS A 258 -21.03 -2.30 12.65
CA LYS A 258 -22.50 -2.26 12.54
C LYS A 258 -23.07 -0.88 12.87
N ASP A 259 -22.52 -0.22 13.90
CA ASP A 259 -23.04 1.03 14.45
C ASP A 259 -22.06 2.20 14.29
N ARG A 260 -22.61 3.39 14.03
CA ARG A 260 -21.82 4.63 13.87
C ARG A 260 -21.18 5.10 15.18
N LYS A 261 -21.82 4.90 16.33
CA LYS A 261 -21.30 5.38 17.64
C LYS A 261 -19.97 4.70 18.01
N PRO A 262 -19.85 3.35 18.02
CA PRO A 262 -18.57 2.67 18.24
C PRO A 262 -17.50 3.06 17.21
N PHE A 263 -17.88 3.22 15.94
CA PHE A 263 -16.96 3.68 14.90
C PHE A 263 -16.36 5.04 15.25
N LYS A 264 -17.19 6.06 15.51
CA LYS A 264 -16.70 7.41 15.85
C LYS A 264 -15.79 7.41 17.07
N LEU A 265 -16.11 6.63 18.10
CA LEU A 265 -15.29 6.51 19.30
C LEU A 265 -13.88 5.98 18.96
N GLN A 266 -13.81 4.88 18.21
CA GLN A 266 -12.53 4.30 17.83
C GLN A 266 -11.78 5.18 16.83
N PHE A 267 -12.46 5.76 15.85
CA PHE A 267 -11.87 6.67 14.88
C PHE A 267 -11.17 7.85 15.59
N ARG A 268 -11.84 8.53 16.53
CA ARG A 268 -11.22 9.63 17.29
C ARG A 268 -10.00 9.19 18.09
N LYS A 269 -10.05 8.00 18.69
CA LYS A 269 -8.89 7.45 19.40
C LYS A 269 -7.70 7.25 18.46
N ARG A 270 -7.93 6.60 17.32
CA ARG A 270 -6.86 6.29 16.35
C ARG A 270 -6.39 7.50 15.55
N LEU A 271 -7.26 8.48 15.32
CA LEU A 271 -6.89 9.76 14.74
C LEU A 271 -5.91 10.50 15.65
N ARG A 272 -6.15 10.55 16.96
CA ARG A 272 -5.19 11.16 17.91
C ARG A 272 -3.82 10.48 17.87
N GLU A 273 -3.79 9.15 17.81
CA GLU A 273 -2.54 8.38 17.66
C GLU A 273 -1.82 8.73 16.35
N ALA A 274 -2.55 8.76 15.22
CA ALA A 274 -2.00 9.12 13.91
C ALA A 274 -1.46 10.56 13.85
N LEU A 275 -2.14 11.52 14.49
CA LEU A 275 -1.70 12.91 14.56
C LEU A 275 -0.47 13.07 15.47
N ALA A 276 -0.35 12.28 16.54
CA ALA A 276 0.85 12.25 17.37
C ALA A 276 2.07 11.74 16.58
N ALA A 277 1.87 10.73 15.72
CA ALA A 277 2.89 10.21 14.84
C ALA A 277 3.16 11.09 13.60
N TYR A 278 2.34 12.12 13.35
CA TYR A 278 2.48 13.05 12.23
C TYR A 278 2.22 14.50 12.69
N PRO A 279 3.16 15.10 13.45
CA PRO A 279 2.92 16.37 14.15
C PRO A 279 2.56 17.57 13.24
N ALA A 280 2.95 17.54 11.97
CA ALA A 280 2.63 18.60 11.01
C ALA A 280 1.20 18.51 10.45
N ALA A 281 0.50 17.39 10.66
CA ALA A 281 -0.86 17.18 10.16
C ALA A 281 -1.87 18.08 10.87
N LYS A 282 -2.66 18.81 10.09
CA LYS A 282 -3.71 19.71 10.58
C LYS A 282 -5.09 19.15 10.27
N VAL A 283 -5.74 18.61 11.30
CA VAL A 283 -7.10 18.06 11.24
C VAL A 283 -7.89 18.61 12.42
N GLU A 284 -9.07 19.15 12.14
CA GLU A 284 -9.99 19.70 13.13
C GLU A 284 -11.28 18.85 13.16
N GLU A 285 -11.80 18.56 14.34
CA GLU A 285 -13.13 17.98 14.47
C GLU A 285 -14.18 19.09 14.41
N ILE A 286 -15.19 18.91 13.56
CA ILE A 286 -16.27 19.88 13.37
C ILE A 286 -17.62 19.18 13.51
N ASP A 287 -18.71 19.95 13.58
CA ASP A 287 -20.03 19.34 13.56
C ASP A 287 -20.23 18.48 12.31
N GLY A 288 -20.80 17.29 12.48
CA GLY A 288 -21.03 16.34 11.40
C GLY A 288 -19.79 15.65 10.80
N GLY A 289 -18.55 15.94 11.22
CA GLY A 289 -17.36 15.27 10.67
C GLY A 289 -16.01 15.83 11.09
N ILE A 290 -15.07 15.91 10.16
CA ILE A 290 -13.75 16.54 10.34
C ILE A 290 -13.46 17.52 9.19
N MET A 291 -12.62 18.51 9.46
CA MET A 291 -12.01 19.40 8.49
C MET A 291 -10.53 19.02 8.33
N LEU A 292 -10.11 18.75 7.10
CA LEU A 292 -8.71 18.61 6.76
C LEU A 292 -8.15 19.95 6.30
N HIS A 293 -6.95 20.31 6.74
CA HIS A 293 -6.23 21.50 6.25
C HIS A 293 -4.95 21.10 5.51
N ALA A 294 -4.54 21.95 4.57
CA ALA A 294 -3.29 21.78 3.83
C ALA A 294 -2.10 21.65 4.80
N SER A 295 -1.38 20.53 4.71
CA SER A 295 -0.23 20.21 5.57
C SER A 295 0.90 19.62 4.72
N PRO A 296 2.18 19.89 5.04
CA PRO A 296 3.31 19.28 4.33
C PRO A 296 3.35 17.76 4.58
N PRO A 297 3.74 16.92 3.61
CA PRO A 297 3.82 15.47 3.79
C PRO A 297 4.82 15.08 4.89
N PRO A 298 4.69 13.89 5.53
CA PRO A 298 5.57 13.49 6.63
C PRO A 298 7.03 13.36 6.18
N ILE A 299 7.25 12.89 4.95
CA ILE A 299 8.55 12.92 4.29
C ILE A 299 8.52 13.99 3.19
N PRO A 300 9.39 15.02 3.26
CA PRO A 300 9.48 16.05 2.23
C PRO A 300 9.78 15.44 0.86
N ARG A 301 9.09 15.91 -0.18
CA ARG A 301 9.46 15.56 -1.56
C ARG A 301 10.77 16.28 -1.90
N THR A 302 11.86 15.54 -2.05
CA THR A 302 13.10 16.10 -2.59
C THR A 302 12.84 16.47 -4.04
N ARG A 303 12.73 17.77 -4.35
CA ARG A 303 12.83 18.25 -5.73
C ARG A 303 14.26 17.91 -6.19
N ALA A 304 14.42 17.04 -7.17
CA ALA A 304 15.66 16.96 -7.92
C ALA A 304 15.94 18.36 -8.50
N VAL A 305 16.89 19.09 -7.90
CA VAL A 305 17.34 20.38 -8.41
C VAL A 305 18.27 20.07 -9.57
N VAL A 306 17.75 20.10 -10.80
CA VAL A 306 18.58 20.02 -12.00
C VAL A 306 19.44 21.28 -12.06
N ARG A 307 20.68 21.19 -11.56
CA ARG A 307 21.71 22.20 -11.80
C ARG A 307 21.98 22.22 -13.30
N LYS A 308 21.58 23.29 -13.99
CA LYS A 308 22.05 23.55 -15.36
C LYS A 308 23.57 23.61 -15.32
N LEU A 309 24.24 22.69 -16.03
CA LEU A 309 25.67 22.80 -16.27
C LEU A 309 25.93 24.05 -17.12
N PRO A 310 27.03 24.80 -16.86
CA PRO A 310 27.40 25.93 -17.70
C PRO A 310 27.68 25.43 -19.11
N LYS A 311 27.21 26.19 -20.11
CA LYS A 311 27.45 25.89 -21.51
C LYS A 311 28.95 26.00 -21.83
N PRO A 312 29.49 25.10 -22.69
CA PRO A 312 30.86 25.22 -23.19
C PRO A 312 31.05 26.52 -23.98
#